data_AF-R7V061-F1
#
_entry.id   AF-R7V061-F1
#
_cell.length_a   1.000
_cell.length_b   1.000
_cell.length_c   1.000
_cell.angle_alpha   90.00
_cell.angle_beta   90.00
_cell.angle_gamma   90.00
#
_symmetry.space_group_name_H-M   'P 1'
#
loop_
_entity.id
_entity.type
_entity.pdbx_description
1 polymer ?
#
loop_
_entity_poly.entity_id
_entity_poly.type
_entity_poly.pdbx_seq_one_letter_code
_entity_poly.pdbx_strand_id
1 'polypeptide(L)'
;MICFVIIPALNGWVADDNDQTPWVEIDLIENKLIGGVVTWPRGDGYKRHQYVKTFNIQYQAEGEAGFKYYMESGNIVVSIALLHLHGRLTLYLQTFVGNENVQDVVLNGFPKKIIARHVRLNVLTYFNRPTMRLEILGCEKRELSPFNLSKGLTMCTFSCATLCEQ
;
A
#
# COMPACT_ATOMS: atom_id res chain seq x y z
N MET A 1 14.63 1.15 -8.12
CA MET A 1 13.35 1.16 -7.38
C MET A 1 13.53 2.13 -6.23
N ILE A 2 12.69 3.16 -6.12
CA ILE A 2 12.82 4.21 -5.09
C ILE A 2 11.79 3.90 -4.01
N CYS A 3 12.20 3.95 -2.75
CA CYS A 3 11.27 3.89 -1.62
C CYS A 3 10.85 5.31 -1.29
N PHE A 4 9.55 5.59 -1.34
CA PHE A 4 9.02 6.94 -1.13
C PHE A 4 8.63 7.22 0.30
N VAL A 5 8.22 6.21 1.05
CA VAL A 5 7.67 6.41 2.39
C VAL A 5 8.19 5.30 3.26
N ILE A 6 8.63 5.64 4.46
CA ILE A 6 8.88 4.69 5.54
C ILE A 6 8.01 5.21 6.67
N ILE A 7 7.11 4.39 7.22
CA ILE A 7 6.53 4.70 8.53
C ILE A 7 7.65 4.47 9.55
N PRO A 8 8.36 5.52 10.03
CA PRO A 8 9.62 5.36 10.76
C PRO A 8 9.40 5.26 12.27
N ALA A 9 8.15 5.26 12.74
CA ALA A 9 7.86 5.03 14.14
C ALA A 9 8.47 3.68 14.55
N LEU A 10 9.30 3.68 15.60
CA LEU A 10 9.89 2.48 16.21
C LEU A 10 8.85 1.34 16.38
N ASN A 11 7.58 1.73 16.60
CA ASN A 11 6.47 0.82 16.85
C ASN A 11 5.61 0.52 15.60
N GLY A 12 5.77 1.27 14.50
CA GLY A 12 4.84 1.28 13.36
C GLY A 12 3.52 2.02 13.64
N TRP A 13 2.66 2.07 12.61
CA TRP A 13 1.27 2.52 12.75
C TRP A 13 0.44 1.40 13.42
N VAL A 14 -0.52 1.77 14.25
CA VAL A 14 -1.47 0.87 14.88
C VAL A 14 -2.86 1.48 14.86
N ALA A 15 -3.87 0.71 14.47
CA ALA A 15 -5.26 1.20 14.53
C ALA A 15 -5.81 1.23 15.97
N ASP A 16 -6.92 1.94 16.15
CA ASP A 16 -7.70 1.93 17.38
C ASP A 16 -8.20 0.50 17.69
N ASP A 17 -8.36 0.20 18.99
CA ASP A 17 -8.85 -1.09 19.46
C ASP A 17 -10.29 -1.42 19.04
N ASN A 18 -11.08 -0.40 18.73
CA ASN A 18 -12.47 -0.56 18.33
C ASN A 18 -12.69 -0.41 16.81
N ASP A 19 -11.62 -0.19 16.04
CA ASP A 19 -11.73 -0.06 14.59
C ASP A 19 -11.99 -1.43 13.95
N GLN A 20 -13.20 -1.60 13.42
CA GLN A 20 -13.63 -2.82 12.73
C GLN A 20 -13.16 -2.87 11.28
N THR A 21 -12.72 -1.75 10.72
CA THR A 21 -12.28 -1.63 9.33
C THR A 21 -10.98 -0.83 9.22
N PRO A 22 -9.89 -1.29 9.88
CA PRO A 22 -8.68 -0.49 10.01
C PRO A 22 -7.97 -0.27 8.69
N TRP A 23 -7.57 0.97 8.43
CA TRP A 23 -6.80 1.35 7.26
C TRP A 23 -5.76 2.42 7.57
N VAL A 24 -4.68 2.40 6.80
CA VAL A 24 -3.68 3.47 6.80
C VAL A 24 -3.58 4.05 5.41
N GLU A 25 -3.58 5.38 5.32
CA GLU A 25 -3.44 6.12 4.07
C GLU A 25 -2.15 6.94 4.04
N ILE A 26 -1.56 6.99 2.85
CA ILE A 26 -0.29 7.63 2.58
C ILE A 26 -0.53 8.60 1.43
N ASP A 27 -0.39 9.90 1.71
CA ASP A 27 -0.35 10.96 0.68
C ASP A 27 1.10 11.14 0.21
N LEU A 28 1.39 10.70 -1.01
CA LEU A 28 2.69 10.82 -1.68
C LEU A 28 2.98 12.24 -2.18
N ILE A 29 2.13 13.22 -1.83
CA ILE A 29 2.16 14.64 -2.18
C ILE A 29 1.84 14.90 -3.66
N GLU A 30 2.28 14.04 -4.56
CA GLU A 30 2.00 14.09 -5.99
C GLU A 30 1.86 12.67 -6.57
N ASN A 31 1.40 12.58 -7.81
CA ASN A 31 1.27 11.31 -8.51
C ASN A 31 2.64 10.64 -8.73
N LYS A 32 2.81 9.43 -8.19
CA LYS A 32 3.99 8.58 -8.42
C LYS A 32 3.60 7.32 -9.20
N LEU A 33 4.56 6.75 -9.93
CA LEU A 33 4.42 5.41 -10.51
C LEU A 33 4.78 4.38 -9.45
N ILE A 34 3.79 3.70 -8.90
CA ILE A 34 3.95 2.75 -7.80
C ILE A 34 4.01 1.34 -8.35
N GLY A 35 4.97 0.58 -7.85
CA GLY A 35 5.25 -0.77 -8.26
C GLY A 35 5.20 -1.83 -7.18
N GLY A 36 4.84 -1.47 -5.96
CA GLY A 36 4.62 -2.41 -4.87
C GLY A 36 4.63 -1.73 -3.51
N VAL A 37 4.48 -2.56 -2.48
CA VAL A 37 4.57 -2.16 -1.08
C VAL A 37 5.44 -3.15 -0.31
N VAL A 38 6.04 -2.69 0.78
CA VAL A 38 6.76 -3.52 1.73
C VAL A 38 6.10 -3.37 3.10
N THR A 39 5.77 -4.48 3.76
CA THR A 39 5.22 -4.47 5.11
C THR A 39 6.21 -5.07 6.09
N TRP A 40 6.36 -4.39 7.22
CA TRP A 40 7.12 -4.89 8.36
C TRP A 40 6.19 -5.08 9.56
N PRO A 41 6.50 -6.05 10.43
CA PRO A 41 5.84 -6.14 11.73
C PRO A 41 6.25 -4.97 12.61
N ARG A 42 5.61 -4.84 13.78
CA ARG A 42 6.02 -3.91 14.84
C ARG A 42 7.54 -4.01 15.11
N GLY A 43 8.21 -2.87 15.25
CA GLY A 43 9.68 -2.78 15.24
C GLY A 43 10.39 -2.74 16.60
N ASP A 44 9.67 -2.62 17.71
CA ASP A 44 10.23 -2.35 19.05
C ASP A 44 10.50 -3.60 19.89
N GLY A 45 10.35 -4.80 19.32
CA GLY A 45 10.56 -6.06 20.05
C GLY A 45 9.54 -6.29 21.18
N TYR A 46 8.36 -5.65 21.12
CA TYR A 46 7.31 -5.78 22.13
C TYR A 46 6.97 -7.25 22.43
N LYS A 47 6.81 -7.56 23.73
CA LYS A 47 6.54 -8.93 24.21
C LYS A 47 5.27 -9.55 23.61
N ARG A 48 4.32 -8.71 23.17
CA ARG A 48 3.16 -9.16 22.40
C ARG A 48 3.41 -8.85 20.93
N HIS A 49 3.73 -9.87 20.17
CA HIS A 49 3.90 -9.78 18.73
C HIS A 49 2.67 -9.14 18.07
N GLN A 50 2.87 -8.18 17.16
CA GLN A 50 1.80 -7.47 16.47
C GLN A 50 2.18 -7.25 15.02
N TYR A 51 1.29 -7.64 14.11
CA TYR A 51 1.50 -7.52 12.68
C TYR A 51 0.21 -7.73 11.88
N VAL A 52 0.13 -7.06 10.74
CA VAL A 52 -0.91 -7.29 9.72
C VAL A 52 -0.59 -8.56 8.93
N LYS A 53 -1.57 -9.46 8.80
CA LYS A 53 -1.46 -10.74 8.11
C LYS A 53 -2.01 -10.69 6.69
N THR A 54 -3.12 -10.02 6.48
CA THR A 54 -3.70 -9.83 5.15
C THR A 54 -4.31 -8.45 5.02
N PHE A 55 -4.28 -7.91 3.81
CA PHE A 55 -4.81 -6.59 3.49
C PHE A 55 -5.22 -6.51 2.02
N ASN A 56 -5.98 -5.47 1.66
CA ASN A 56 -6.17 -5.07 0.27
C ASN A 56 -5.68 -3.63 0.07
N ILE A 57 -5.51 -3.22 -1.19
CA ILE A 57 -4.96 -1.91 -1.51
C ILE A 57 -5.99 -1.09 -2.28
N GLN A 58 -6.20 0.13 -1.80
CA GLN A 58 -6.90 1.19 -2.50
C GLN A 58 -5.91 2.27 -2.93
N TYR A 59 -6.18 2.91 -4.05
CA TYR A 59 -5.36 4.01 -4.54
C TYR A 59 -6.20 5.05 -5.27
N GLN A 60 -5.71 6.28 -5.31
CA GLN A 60 -6.35 7.40 -6.00
C GLN A 60 -5.28 8.30 -6.60
N ALA A 61 -5.40 8.60 -7.88
CA ALA A 61 -4.59 9.63 -8.52
C ALA A 61 -5.21 11.02 -8.30
N GLU A 62 -4.39 12.05 -8.32
CA GLU A 62 -4.85 13.43 -8.27
C GLU A 62 -5.89 13.72 -9.38
N GLY A 63 -7.01 14.35 -9.01
CA GLY A 63 -8.12 14.64 -9.91
C GLY A 63 -9.13 13.51 -10.11
N GLU A 64 -8.90 12.32 -9.55
CA GLU A 64 -9.89 11.23 -9.59
C GLU A 64 -10.99 11.42 -8.52
N ALA A 65 -12.22 11.03 -8.85
CA ALA A 65 -13.38 11.23 -7.96
C ALA A 65 -13.38 10.35 -6.69
N GLY A 66 -12.55 9.30 -6.62
CA GLY A 66 -12.45 8.45 -5.44
C GLY A 66 -11.47 7.29 -5.61
N PHE A 67 -11.30 6.54 -4.52
CA PHE A 67 -10.40 5.39 -4.46
C PHE A 67 -10.85 4.22 -5.34
N LYS A 68 -9.87 3.55 -5.94
CA LYS A 68 -10.01 2.31 -6.69
C LYS A 68 -9.26 1.19 -5.98
N TYR A 69 -9.78 -0.03 -6.04
CA TYR A 69 -9.04 -1.19 -5.55
C TYR A 69 -7.99 -1.63 -6.58
N TYR A 70 -6.81 -2.00 -6.09
CA TYR A 70 -5.82 -2.66 -6.91
C TYR A 70 -6.30 -4.06 -7.31
N MET A 71 -6.20 -4.40 -8.59
CA MET A 71 -6.49 -5.72 -9.14
C MET A 71 -5.45 -6.06 -10.20
N GLU A 72 -4.88 -7.27 -10.15
CA GLU A 72 -3.83 -7.70 -11.08
C GLU A 72 -4.32 -7.75 -12.54
N SER A 73 -5.57 -8.18 -12.76
CA SER A 73 -6.15 -8.35 -14.10
C SER A 73 -6.51 -7.04 -14.81
N GLY A 74 -6.23 -5.88 -14.21
CA GLY A 74 -6.32 -4.58 -14.88
C GLY A 74 -7.72 -4.11 -15.30
N ASN A 75 -8.77 -4.88 -15.00
CA ASN A 75 -10.16 -4.52 -15.20
C ASN A 75 -10.67 -3.77 -13.97
N ILE A 76 -10.79 -2.45 -14.09
CA ILE A 76 -11.56 -1.56 -13.21
C ILE A 76 -12.72 -1.11 -14.12
N VAL A 77 -13.98 -1.11 -13.70
CA VAL A 77 -14.66 0.00 -13.03
C VAL A 77 -15.97 -0.61 -12.52
N VAL A 78 -16.20 -0.60 -11.20
CA VAL A 78 -17.40 -1.19 -10.55
C VAL A 78 -17.76 -2.56 -11.16
N SER A 79 -16.87 -3.52 -11.00
CA SER A 79 -17.17 -4.91 -11.31
C SER A 79 -16.53 -5.74 -10.22
N ILE A 80 -17.21 -5.66 -9.08
CA ILE A 80 -17.38 -6.76 -8.14
C ILE A 80 -17.19 -8.06 -8.95
N ALA A 81 -16.16 -8.87 -8.68
CA ALA A 81 -16.30 -10.26 -9.09
C ALA A 81 -17.42 -10.79 -8.20
N LEU A 82 -18.64 -10.69 -8.69
CA LEU A 82 -19.87 -11.20 -8.10
C LEU A 82 -19.75 -12.72 -8.14
N LEU A 83 -18.88 -13.26 -7.30
CA LEU A 83 -18.80 -14.69 -7.15
C LEU A 83 -20.10 -15.08 -6.46
N HIS A 84 -20.93 -15.83 -7.18
CA HIS A 84 -22.07 -16.54 -6.61
C HIS A 84 -21.51 -17.68 -5.77
N LEU A 85 -20.96 -17.35 -4.60
CA LEU A 85 -20.61 -18.36 -3.62
C LEU A 85 -21.89 -18.68 -2.86
N HIS A 86 -22.39 -19.91 -3.01
CA HIS A 86 -23.60 -20.38 -2.32
C HIS A 86 -24.85 -19.52 -2.59
N GLY A 87 -25.01 -19.00 -3.80
CA GLY A 87 -26.16 -18.15 -4.17
C GLY A 87 -26.14 -16.74 -3.58
N ARG A 88 -25.04 -16.33 -2.93
CA ARG A 88 -24.86 -14.97 -2.40
C ARG A 88 -23.83 -14.21 -3.21
N LEU A 89 -24.18 -12.96 -3.50
CA LEU A 89 -23.36 -11.98 -4.16
C LEU A 89 -22.18 -11.57 -3.25
N THR A 90 -20.97 -12.03 -3.54
CA THR A 90 -19.78 -11.76 -2.72
C THR A 90 -18.77 -10.92 -3.50
N LEU A 91 -18.34 -9.79 -2.93
CA LEU A 91 -17.28 -8.96 -3.50
C LEU A 91 -15.91 -9.61 -3.24
N TYR A 92 -15.23 -10.04 -4.30
CA TYR A 92 -13.83 -10.48 -4.22
C TYR A 92 -12.89 -9.31 -4.48
N LEU A 93 -12.05 -8.98 -3.49
CA LEU A 93 -10.98 -7.99 -3.60
C LEU A 93 -9.64 -8.71 -3.64
N GLN A 94 -8.69 -8.20 -4.43
CA GLN A 94 -7.33 -8.71 -4.42
C GLN A 94 -6.76 -8.61 -3.01
N THR A 95 -6.51 -9.77 -2.42
CA THR A 95 -5.93 -9.87 -1.08
C THR A 95 -4.43 -10.06 -1.22
N PHE A 96 -3.68 -9.30 -0.44
CA PHE A 96 -2.24 -9.39 -0.29
C PHE A 96 -1.90 -10.07 1.02
N VAL A 97 -0.81 -10.82 1.01
CA VAL A 97 -0.25 -11.47 2.20
C VAL A 97 0.73 -10.48 2.84
N GLY A 98 0.49 -10.19 4.11
CA GLY A 98 1.38 -9.40 4.97
C GLY A 98 2.35 -10.30 5.71
N ASN A 99 2.64 -9.97 6.96
CA ASN A 99 3.64 -10.67 7.76
C ASN A 99 3.04 -11.91 8.44
N GLU A 100 3.86 -12.95 8.63
CA GLU A 100 3.48 -14.16 9.35
C GLU A 100 4.15 -14.27 10.73
N ASN A 101 5.20 -13.48 10.95
CA ASN A 101 5.98 -13.42 12.18
C ASN A 101 6.47 -11.98 12.44
N VAL A 102 7.26 -11.79 13.49
CA VAL A 102 7.74 -10.48 13.95
C VAL A 102 9.12 -10.07 13.42
N GLN A 103 9.68 -10.83 12.49
CA GLN A 103 11.03 -10.61 11.98
C GLN A 103 11.01 -10.29 10.49
N ASP A 104 10.22 -11.05 9.73
CA ASP A 104 10.30 -11.05 8.28
C ASP A 104 9.64 -9.82 7.67
N VAL A 105 10.31 -9.31 6.65
CA VAL A 105 9.86 -8.21 5.81
C VAL A 105 9.16 -8.80 4.60
N VAL A 106 7.96 -8.32 4.27
CA VAL A 106 7.17 -8.89 3.17
C VAL A 106 7.02 -7.88 2.05
N LEU A 107 7.56 -8.23 0.89
CA LEU A 107 7.46 -7.47 -0.35
C LEU A 107 6.27 -7.95 -1.16
N ASN A 108 5.35 -7.04 -1.47
CA ASN A 108 4.27 -7.27 -2.42
C ASN A 108 4.50 -6.39 -3.66
N GLY A 109 5.08 -7.00 -4.69
CA GLY A 109 5.23 -6.34 -6.00
C GLY A 109 3.89 -6.23 -6.73
N PHE A 110 3.69 -5.15 -7.46
CA PHE A 110 2.55 -5.00 -8.36
C PHE A 110 2.96 -5.38 -9.78
N PRO A 111 2.44 -6.49 -10.33
CA PRO A 111 2.63 -6.85 -11.74
C PRO A 111 2.22 -5.73 -12.69
N LYS A 112 1.07 -5.09 -12.43
CA LYS A 112 0.63 -3.88 -13.13
C LYS A 112 0.93 -2.65 -12.27
N LYS A 113 1.83 -1.79 -12.74
CA LYS A 113 2.15 -0.53 -12.04
C LYS A 113 0.92 0.39 -12.03
N ILE A 114 0.73 1.13 -10.94
CA ILE A 114 -0.35 2.10 -10.78
C ILE A 114 0.22 3.52 -10.70
N ILE A 115 -0.57 4.49 -11.13
CA ILE A 115 -0.30 5.91 -10.87
C ILE A 115 -1.22 6.32 -9.74
N ALA A 116 -0.67 6.81 -8.64
CA ALA A 116 -1.45 7.32 -7.53
C ALA A 116 -0.70 8.39 -6.74
N ARG A 117 -1.46 9.27 -6.10
CA ARG A 117 -0.98 10.17 -5.05
C ARG A 117 -1.33 9.60 -3.68
N HIS A 118 -2.56 9.12 -3.51
CA HIS A 118 -3.01 8.49 -2.27
C HIS A 118 -2.96 6.97 -2.40
N VAL A 119 -2.36 6.31 -1.42
CA VAL A 119 -2.34 4.84 -1.30
C VAL A 119 -2.87 4.46 0.06
N ARG A 120 -3.89 3.59 0.09
CA ARG A 120 -4.51 3.11 1.32
C ARG A 120 -4.37 1.59 1.41
N LEU A 121 -3.90 1.10 2.55
CA LEU A 121 -3.93 -0.33 2.89
C LEU A 121 -5.07 -0.56 3.86
N ASN A 122 -6.04 -1.37 3.45
CA ASN A 122 -7.14 -1.78 4.32
C ASN A 122 -6.81 -3.15 4.91
N VAL A 123 -6.64 -3.19 6.23
CA VAL A 123 -6.30 -4.39 6.97
C VAL A 123 -7.51 -5.33 7.00
N LEU A 124 -7.28 -6.60 6.69
CA LEU A 124 -8.30 -7.64 6.67
C LEU A 124 -8.14 -8.59 7.86
N THR A 125 -6.91 -9.03 8.12
CA THR A 125 -6.58 -9.86 9.29
C THR A 125 -5.24 -9.46 9.88
N TYR A 126 -5.08 -9.69 11.17
CA TYR A 126 -3.89 -9.31 11.93
C TYR A 126 -3.66 -10.28 13.10
N PHE A 127 -2.47 -10.23 13.68
CA PHE A 127 -2.12 -10.93 14.92
C PHE A 127 -2.06 -9.92 16.08
N ASN A 128 -2.82 -10.18 17.14
CA ASN A 128 -3.03 -9.32 18.32
C ASN A 128 -3.61 -7.92 18.05
N ARG A 129 -2.93 -7.08 17.25
CA ARG A 129 -3.40 -5.74 16.85
C ARG A 129 -3.06 -5.46 15.39
N PRO A 130 -3.86 -4.63 14.70
CA PRO A 130 -3.57 -4.16 13.35
C PRO A 130 -2.39 -3.17 13.41
N THR A 131 -1.17 -3.69 13.44
CA THR A 131 0.06 -2.90 13.52
C THR A 131 0.95 -3.21 12.33
N MET A 132 1.51 -2.18 11.69
CA MET A 132 2.47 -2.37 10.60
C MET A 132 3.40 -1.17 10.44
N ARG A 133 4.60 -1.41 9.94
CA ARG A 133 5.37 -0.37 9.23
C ARG A 133 5.24 -0.64 7.75
N LEU A 134 5.18 0.42 6.97
CA LEU A 134 4.90 0.35 5.55
C LEU A 134 5.94 1.13 4.76
N GLU A 135 6.31 0.55 3.62
CA GLU A 135 7.01 1.25 2.57
C GLU A 135 6.27 1.19 1.24
N ILE A 136 6.26 2.31 0.51
CA ILE A 136 5.73 2.40 -0.84
C ILE A 136 6.89 2.39 -1.84
N LEU A 137 6.87 1.44 -2.77
CA LEU A 137 7.88 1.30 -3.81
C LEU A 137 7.41 1.96 -5.09
N GLY A 138 8.15 2.93 -5.61
CA GLY A 138 7.82 3.57 -6.88
C GLY A 138 8.96 4.33 -7.52
N CYS A 139 8.63 5.15 -8.52
CA CYS A 139 9.48 6.21 -9.02
C CYS A 139 8.65 7.45 -9.43
N GLU A 140 9.32 8.59 -9.59
CA GLU A 140 8.69 9.79 -10.13
C GLU A 140 8.36 9.54 -11.60
N LYS A 141 7.19 10.02 -12.02
CA LYS A 141 6.84 10.00 -13.44
C LYS A 141 7.72 11.03 -14.15
N ARG A 142 8.80 10.60 -14.79
CA ARG A 142 9.50 11.46 -15.76
C ARG A 142 8.77 11.39 -17.09
N GLU A 143 8.16 12.51 -17.48
CA GLU A 143 7.86 12.79 -18.89
C GLU A 143 9.24 12.86 -19.60
N LEU A 144 9.58 11.83 -20.38
CA LEU A 144 10.77 11.87 -21.21
C LEU A 144 10.54 12.92 -22.30
N SER A 145 11.05 14.14 -22.10
CA SER A 145 11.18 15.08 -23.23
C SER A 145 12.15 14.46 -24.25
N PRO A 146 11.87 14.50 -25.56
CA PRO A 146 12.70 13.86 -26.58
C PRO A 146 14.13 14.42 -26.72
N PHE A 147 14.52 15.41 -25.91
CA PHE A 147 15.78 16.15 -26.06
C PHE A 147 16.91 15.75 -25.10
N ASN A 148 16.70 14.85 -24.13
CA ASN A 148 17.76 14.46 -23.19
C ASN A 148 17.94 12.94 -23.09
N LEU A 149 18.48 12.35 -24.16
CA LEU A 149 18.82 10.92 -24.22
C LEU A 149 20.27 10.60 -23.77
N SER A 150 21.01 11.53 -23.17
CA SER A 150 22.47 11.37 -22.96
C SER A 150 22.95 11.35 -21.50
N LYS A 151 22.07 11.41 -20.50
CA LYS A 151 22.49 11.29 -19.09
C LYS A 151 21.64 10.30 -18.32
N GLY A 152 21.93 9.02 -18.53
CA GLY A 152 21.45 7.92 -17.69
C GLY A 152 22.12 7.96 -16.31
N LEU A 153 21.55 8.73 -15.39
CA LEU A 153 21.67 8.49 -13.95
C LEU A 153 20.38 9.00 -13.28
N THR A 154 19.64 8.06 -12.68
CA THR A 154 18.45 8.36 -11.89
C THR A 154 18.92 8.89 -10.54
N MET A 155 18.77 10.19 -10.33
CA MET A 155 18.96 10.82 -9.02
C MET A 155 17.71 10.55 -8.19
N CYS A 156 17.86 9.83 -7.08
CA CYS A 156 16.78 9.43 -6.19
C CYS A 156 16.69 10.42 -5.03
N THR A 157 15.68 11.27 -5.01
CA THR A 157 15.35 12.12 -3.85
C THR A 157 14.36 11.37 -2.96
N PHE A 158 14.71 11.18 -1.69
CA PHE A 158 13.79 10.67 -0.66
C PHE A 158 12.86 11.82 -0.24
N SER A 159 11.59 11.81 -0.63
CA SER A 159 10.60 12.73 -0.04
C SER A 159 9.83 12.01 1.05
N CYS A 160 9.95 12.42 2.30
CA CYS A 160 9.13 11.87 3.39
C CYS A 160 7.66 12.30 3.19
N ALA A 161 6.74 11.35 3.01
CA ALA A 161 5.30 11.62 3.01
C ALA A 161 4.78 11.87 4.42
N THR A 162 3.72 12.67 4.53
CA THR A 162 3.00 12.96 5.78
C THR A 162 1.94 11.90 6.03
N LEU A 163 1.89 11.33 7.24
CA LEU A 163 0.83 10.43 7.68
C LEU A 163 -0.45 11.23 7.92
N CYS A 164 -1.57 10.79 7.34
CA CYS A 164 -2.90 11.21 7.76
C CYS A 164 -3.46 10.15 8.71
N GLU A 165 -3.46 10.43 10.01
CA GLU A 165 -4.20 9.67 11.02
C GLU A 165 -5.57 10.33 11.22
N GLN A 166 -6.64 9.54 11.27
CA GLN A 166 -7.97 9.98 11.74
C GLN A 166 -8.27 9.35 13.09
#